data_AF-A0A7C2IMG6-F1
#
_entry.id   AF-A0A7C2IMG6-F1
#
_cell.length_a   1.000
_cell.length_b   1.000
_cell.length_c   1.000
_cell.angle_alpha   90.00
_cell.angle_beta   90.00
_cell.angle_gamma   90.00
#
_symmetry.space_group_name_H-M   'P 1'
#
loop_
_entity.id
_entity.type
_entity.pdbx_description
1 polymer ?
#
loop_
_entity_poly.entity_id
_entity_poly.type
_entity_poly.pdbx_seq_one_letter_code
_entity_poly.pdbx_strand_id
1 'polypeptide(L)'
;LVVLAICGGYQLLGNSFLTCTGEDLPGIGLFDVRTVGGETRFIGNVAVACDLEGAEGVLVGFENHSGRTRLGPSCRPLGRVIKGYGNNGEDGWEGCVHRNAIGTYLHGSLLPKNPRLADWLLLQALRRRYDLESLPRLDDRLETSAHRAALDLVLAEKKAWRRFLKS
;
A
#
# COMPACT_ATOMS: atom_id res chain seq x y z
N LEU A 1 5.21 16.57 7.20
CA LEU A 1 3.83 16.16 6.88
C LEU A 1 3.75 14.65 7.10
N VAL A 2 2.63 14.11 7.58
CA VAL A 2 2.37 12.66 7.61
C VAL A 2 1.16 12.41 6.72
N VAL A 3 1.28 11.48 5.77
CA VAL A 3 0.23 11.19 4.79
C VAL A 3 0.10 9.68 4.64
N LEU A 4 -1.13 9.19 4.63
CA LEU A 4 -1.47 7.90 4.07
C LEU A 4 -2.37 8.13 2.85
N ALA A 5 -1.86 7.81 1.67
CA ALA A 5 -2.54 7.95 0.41
C ALA A 5 -2.89 6.56 -0.13
N ILE A 6 -4.16 6.35 -0.45
CA ILE A 6 -4.68 5.03 -0.85
C ILE A 6 -5.21 5.09 -2.28
N CYS A 7 -4.80 4.12 -3.11
CA CYS A 7 -5.28 3.92 -4.47
C CYS A 7 -5.24 5.22 -5.30
N GLY A 8 -6.38 5.76 -5.75
CA GLY A 8 -6.44 7.00 -6.53
C GLY A 8 -5.73 8.19 -5.85
N GLY A 9 -5.79 8.28 -4.52
CA GLY A 9 -5.06 9.33 -3.79
C GLY A 9 -3.54 9.18 -3.90
N TYR A 10 -3.03 7.95 -3.85
CA TYR A 10 -1.61 7.66 -4.08
C TYR A 10 -1.20 8.03 -5.51
N GLN A 11 -2.03 7.69 -6.49
CA GLN A 11 -1.76 7.98 -7.90
C GLN A 11 -1.72 9.49 -8.19
N LEU A 12 -2.72 10.25 -7.72
CA LEU A 12 -2.83 11.69 -7.94
C LEU A 12 -1.80 12.51 -7.16
N LEU A 13 -1.27 11.96 -6.06
CA LEU A 13 -0.13 12.52 -5.33
C LEU A 13 1.23 12.19 -6.00
N GLY A 14 1.23 11.36 -7.05
CA GLY A 14 2.41 11.11 -7.87
C GLY A 14 2.76 12.26 -8.82
N ASN A 15 3.75 12.04 -9.70
CA ASN A 15 4.13 12.99 -10.73
C ASN A 15 3.06 13.08 -11.84
N SER A 16 2.50 11.95 -12.26
CA SER A 16 1.43 11.90 -13.27
C SER A 16 0.64 10.59 -13.29
N PHE A 17 -0.54 10.64 -13.89
CA PHE A 17 -1.39 9.50 -14.21
C PHE A 17 -1.79 9.52 -15.69
N LEU A 18 -1.26 8.58 -16.47
CA LEU A 18 -1.67 8.36 -17.86
C LEU A 18 -2.92 7.48 -17.89
N THR A 19 -4.06 8.00 -18.36
CA THR A 19 -5.30 7.23 -18.47
C THR A 19 -5.21 6.15 -19.56
N CYS A 20 -6.13 5.19 -19.55
CA CYS A 20 -6.22 4.20 -20.62
C CYS A 20 -6.63 4.80 -21.98
N THR A 21 -7.15 6.04 -22.01
CA THR A 21 -7.48 6.79 -23.23
C THR A 21 -6.32 7.65 -23.73
N GLY A 22 -5.17 7.62 -23.06
CA GLY A 22 -3.96 8.35 -23.45
C GLY A 22 -3.86 9.79 -22.94
N GLU A 23 -4.75 10.20 -22.03
CA GLU A 23 -4.68 11.51 -21.39
C GLU A 23 -3.68 11.47 -20.22
N ASP A 24 -2.68 12.35 -20.22
CA ASP A 24 -1.71 12.47 -19.12
C ASP A 24 -2.17 13.53 -18.12
N LEU A 25 -2.63 13.08 -16.96
CA LEU A 25 -3.11 13.93 -15.89
C LEU A 25 -1.93 14.32 -14.98
N PRO A 26 -1.60 15.61 -14.85
CA PRO A 26 -0.53 16.05 -13.95
C PRO A 26 -0.92 15.77 -12.49
N GLY A 27 -0.01 15.15 -11.75
CA GLY A 27 -0.17 14.93 -10.32
C GLY A 27 0.48 16.03 -9.48
N ILE A 28 0.32 15.94 -8.16
CA ILE A 28 0.84 16.93 -7.20
C ILE A 28 2.36 16.82 -7.03
N GLY A 29 2.96 15.66 -7.32
CA GLY A 29 4.40 15.43 -7.19
C GLY A 29 4.89 15.26 -5.74
N LEU A 30 4.03 14.82 -4.82
CA LEU A 30 4.45 14.46 -3.45
C LEU A 30 5.28 13.17 -3.46
N PHE A 31 4.87 12.20 -4.29
CA PHE A 31 5.59 10.96 -4.52
C PHE A 31 6.26 11.02 -5.89
N ASP A 32 7.54 10.68 -5.97
CA ASP A 32 8.24 10.48 -7.22
C ASP A 32 7.82 9.15 -7.84
N VAL A 33 6.59 9.11 -8.37
CA VAL A 33 5.98 7.95 -9.02
C VAL A 33 5.23 8.37 -10.27
N ARG A 34 5.14 7.48 -11.25
CA ARG A 34 4.25 7.64 -12.40
C ARG A 34 3.32 6.45 -12.48
N THR A 35 2.06 6.70 -12.80
CA THR A 35 1.06 5.64 -12.94
C THR A 35 0.51 5.61 -14.35
N VAL A 36 0.38 4.42 -14.92
CA VAL A 36 -0.31 4.19 -16.19
C VAL A 36 -1.58 3.37 -15.92
N GLY A 37 -2.72 3.81 -16.43
CA GLY A 37 -3.98 3.06 -16.39
C GLY A 37 -3.86 1.82 -17.26
N GLY A 38 -3.85 0.63 -16.64
CA GLY A 38 -3.86 -0.64 -17.35
C GLY A 38 -5.26 -1.10 -17.73
N GLU A 39 -5.33 -2.05 -18.67
CA GLU A 39 -6.59 -2.70 -19.07
C GLU A 39 -7.00 -3.80 -18.09
N THR A 40 -6.02 -4.45 -17.43
CA THR A 40 -6.27 -5.52 -16.46
C THR A 40 -6.34 -4.97 -15.05
N ARG A 41 -7.42 -5.29 -14.35
CA ARG A 41 -7.60 -4.94 -12.95
C ARG A 41 -6.97 -5.98 -12.02
N PHE A 42 -6.11 -5.54 -11.11
CA PHE A 42 -5.59 -6.33 -10.01
C PHE A 42 -6.60 -6.34 -8.88
N ILE A 43 -7.13 -7.51 -8.59
CA ILE A 43 -8.17 -7.73 -7.59
C ILE A 43 -7.76 -8.95 -6.76
N GLY A 44 -7.67 -8.77 -5.45
CA GLY A 44 -7.39 -9.90 -4.56
C GLY A 44 -6.90 -9.48 -3.19
N ASN A 45 -6.76 -10.49 -2.33
CA ASN A 45 -6.10 -10.33 -1.06
C ASN A 45 -4.58 -10.23 -1.27
N VAL A 46 -3.95 -9.31 -0.55
CA VAL A 46 -2.53 -8.98 -0.70
C VAL A 46 -1.81 -9.08 0.64
N ALA A 47 -0.59 -9.61 0.60
CA ALA A 47 0.33 -9.65 1.72
C ALA A 47 1.70 -9.10 1.29
N VAL A 48 2.26 -8.20 2.10
CA VAL A 48 3.49 -7.46 1.80
C VAL A 48 4.43 -7.55 2.99
N ALA A 49 5.68 -7.95 2.77
CA ALA A 49 6.75 -7.83 3.74
C ALA A 49 7.20 -6.36 3.80
N CYS A 50 6.73 -5.63 4.81
CA CYS A 50 7.04 -4.24 5.08
C CYS A 50 8.34 -4.10 5.85
N ASP A 51 9.21 -3.22 5.37
CA ASP A 51 10.53 -2.90 5.94
C ASP A 51 10.58 -1.48 6.54
N LEU A 52 9.42 -0.85 6.72
CA LEU A 52 9.31 0.47 7.32
C LEU A 52 9.72 0.41 8.78
N GLU A 53 10.79 1.13 9.13
CA GLU A 53 11.32 1.18 10.50
C GLU A 53 10.24 1.61 11.51
N GLY A 54 10.03 0.78 12.54
CA GLY A 54 8.97 0.94 13.54
C GLY A 54 7.59 0.42 13.13
N ALA A 55 7.46 -0.15 11.93
CA ALA A 55 6.25 -0.80 11.41
C ALA A 55 6.57 -2.12 10.67
N GLU A 56 7.69 -2.76 10.99
CA GLU A 56 8.18 -3.94 10.31
C GLU A 56 7.23 -5.13 10.48
N GLY A 57 7.20 -5.99 9.46
CA GLY A 57 6.43 -7.23 9.46
C GLY A 57 5.58 -7.37 8.21
N VAL A 58 4.58 -8.26 8.27
CA VAL A 58 3.66 -8.44 7.15
C VAL A 58 2.55 -7.40 7.26
N LEU A 59 2.25 -6.74 6.15
CA LEU A 59 1.02 -5.99 5.95
C LEU A 59 0.03 -6.85 5.18
N VAL A 60 -1.23 -6.84 5.59
CA VAL A 60 -2.33 -7.53 4.90
C VAL A 60 -3.39 -6.54 4.44
N GLY A 61 -3.97 -6.77 3.28
CA GLY A 61 -5.01 -5.91 2.75
C GLY A 61 -5.74 -6.52 1.56
N PHE A 62 -6.40 -5.67 0.81
CA PHE A 62 -6.99 -6.01 -0.48
C PHE A 62 -6.50 -5.01 -1.53
N GLU A 63 -6.26 -5.47 -2.75
CA GLU A 63 -5.92 -4.63 -3.89
C GLU A 63 -7.06 -4.66 -4.90
N ASN A 64 -7.39 -3.51 -5.51
CA ASN A 64 -8.48 -3.38 -6.47
C ASN A 64 -8.22 -2.19 -7.41
N HIS A 65 -7.21 -2.30 -8.26
CA HIS A 65 -6.77 -1.21 -9.13
C HIS A 65 -6.33 -1.71 -10.50
N SER A 66 -6.47 -0.86 -11.52
CA SER A 66 -5.89 -1.11 -12.85
C SER A 66 -4.63 -0.28 -13.10
N GLY A 67 -4.34 0.70 -12.24
CA GLY A 67 -3.13 1.51 -12.34
C GLY A 67 -1.87 0.66 -12.18
N ARG A 68 -0.85 0.97 -12.98
CA ARG A 68 0.49 0.39 -12.94
C ARG A 68 1.44 1.49 -12.51
N THR A 69 1.81 1.49 -11.25
CA THR A 69 2.69 2.52 -10.70
C THR A 69 4.14 2.06 -10.79
N ARG A 70 5.02 2.97 -11.20
CA ARG A 70 6.48 2.77 -11.18
C ARG A 70 7.11 3.88 -10.35
N LEU A 71 8.00 3.48 -9.44
CA LEU A 71 8.72 4.40 -8.57
C LEU A 71 9.90 5.04 -9.32
N GLY A 72 10.10 6.32 -9.08
CA GLY A 72 11.31 7.05 -9.40
C GLY A 72 12.35 6.92 -8.28
N PRO A 73 13.57 7.45 -8.49
CA PRO A 73 14.70 7.27 -7.59
C PRO A 73 14.53 7.96 -6.22
N SER A 74 13.61 8.92 -6.10
CA SER A 74 13.41 9.69 -4.86
C SER A 74 12.44 9.01 -3.87
N CYS A 75 11.97 7.82 -4.22
CA CYS A 75 11.01 7.04 -3.47
C CYS A 75 11.51 5.61 -3.30
N ARG A 76 11.14 4.99 -2.19
CA ARG A 76 11.40 3.57 -1.94
C ARG A 76 10.06 2.83 -1.79
N PRO A 77 9.99 1.53 -2.11
CA PRO A 77 8.77 0.76 -1.90
C PRO A 77 8.39 0.70 -0.41
N LEU A 78 7.10 0.50 -0.11
CA LEU A 78 6.63 0.23 1.26
C LEU A 78 7.01 -1.19 1.70
N GLY A 79 7.08 -2.12 0.76
CA GLY A 79 7.56 -3.46 1.04
C GLY A 79 7.50 -4.39 -0.17
N ARG A 80 7.99 -5.61 0.04
CA ARG A 80 8.04 -6.66 -0.98
C ARG A 80 6.74 -7.45 -0.99
N VAL A 81 6.14 -7.66 -2.15
CA VAL A 81 4.94 -8.48 -2.30
C VAL A 81 5.27 -9.94 -1.97
N ILE A 82 4.59 -10.49 -0.96
CA ILE A 82 4.57 -11.93 -0.66
C ILE A 82 3.53 -12.61 -1.56
N LYS A 83 2.36 -11.97 -1.67
CA LYS A 83 1.24 -12.44 -2.50
C LYS A 83 0.35 -11.26 -2.91
N GLY A 84 -0.15 -11.30 -4.14
CA GLY A 84 -0.84 -10.19 -4.79
C GLY A 84 -0.07 -9.68 -6.01
N TYR A 85 -0.38 -8.47 -6.46
CA TYR A 85 0.24 -7.83 -7.62
C TYR A 85 1.09 -6.60 -7.24
N GLY A 86 0.70 -5.87 -6.20
CA GLY A 86 1.41 -4.67 -5.75
C GLY A 86 1.32 -3.52 -6.76
N ASN A 87 2.35 -2.69 -6.87
CA ASN A 87 2.30 -1.46 -7.67
C ASN A 87 1.97 -1.70 -9.15
N ASN A 88 2.50 -2.77 -9.76
CA ASN A 88 2.37 -3.02 -11.19
C ASN A 88 2.31 -4.49 -11.61
N GLY A 89 2.43 -5.45 -10.68
CA GLY A 89 2.35 -6.89 -10.99
C GLY A 89 3.59 -7.48 -11.67
N GLU A 90 4.67 -6.70 -11.81
CA GLU A 90 5.89 -7.12 -12.52
C GLU A 90 7.12 -7.09 -11.60
N ASP A 91 7.31 -6.00 -10.84
CA ASP A 91 8.54 -5.76 -10.07
C ASP A 91 8.55 -6.40 -8.67
N GLY A 92 7.39 -6.87 -8.19
CA GLY A 92 7.23 -7.50 -6.88
C GLY A 92 7.27 -6.52 -5.71
N TRP A 93 7.07 -5.23 -5.95
CA TRP A 93 7.05 -4.18 -4.94
C TRP A 93 5.66 -3.58 -4.76
N GLU A 94 5.35 -3.19 -3.53
CA GLU A 94 4.08 -2.54 -3.21
C GLU A 94 4.31 -1.19 -2.53
N GLY A 95 3.47 -0.24 -2.89
CA GLY A 95 3.42 1.09 -2.35
C GLY A 95 4.68 1.92 -2.58
N CYS A 96 4.74 3.03 -1.87
CA CYS A 96 5.80 4.02 -1.93
C CYS A 96 5.91 4.72 -0.59
N VAL A 97 7.14 4.95 -0.13
CA VAL A 97 7.46 5.74 1.05
C VAL A 97 8.31 6.93 0.61
N HIS A 98 7.88 8.13 0.97
CA HIS A 98 8.65 9.35 0.83
C HIS A 98 8.59 10.14 2.14
N ARG A 99 9.70 10.15 2.89
CA ARG A 99 9.74 10.68 4.27
C ARG A 99 8.63 10.01 5.12
N ASN A 100 7.72 10.78 5.70
CA ASN A 100 6.60 10.27 6.51
C ASN A 100 5.29 10.13 5.70
N ALA A 101 5.37 10.13 4.37
CA ALA A 101 4.24 9.90 3.48
C ALA A 101 4.30 8.48 2.92
N ILE A 102 3.16 7.79 2.95
CA ILE A 102 2.97 6.45 2.42
C ILE A 102 1.91 6.50 1.33
N GLY A 103 2.23 6.00 0.16
CA GLY A 103 1.29 5.67 -0.90
C GLY A 103 1.15 4.15 -1.01
N THR A 104 -0.07 3.63 -1.10
CA THR A 104 -0.29 2.18 -1.21
C THR A 104 -1.58 1.85 -1.96
N TYR A 105 -1.60 0.69 -2.62
CA TYR A 105 -2.80 0.07 -3.18
C TYR A 105 -3.54 -0.82 -2.19
N LEU A 106 -2.95 -1.12 -1.03
CA LEU A 106 -3.67 -1.80 0.04
C LEU A 106 -4.81 -0.91 0.50
N HIS A 107 -6.03 -1.41 0.36
CA HIS A 107 -7.24 -0.77 0.86
C HIS A 107 -8.07 -1.76 1.71
N GLY A 108 -9.33 -1.40 1.95
CA GLY A 108 -10.20 -2.07 2.91
C GLY A 108 -9.82 -1.70 4.34
N SER A 109 -9.84 -2.67 5.24
CA SER A 109 -9.50 -2.49 6.66
C SER A 109 -7.98 -2.42 6.89
N LEU A 110 -7.24 -1.59 6.13
CA LEU A 110 -5.77 -1.52 6.19
C LEU A 110 -5.25 -1.26 7.60
N LEU A 111 -5.62 -0.14 8.22
CA LEU A 111 -5.10 0.22 9.55
C LEU A 111 -5.50 -0.75 10.67
N PRO A 112 -6.78 -1.12 10.85
CA PRO A 112 -7.16 -2.02 11.95
C PRO A 112 -6.64 -3.45 11.78
N LYS A 113 -6.30 -3.89 10.56
CA LYS A 113 -5.61 -5.18 10.35
C LYS A 113 -4.10 -5.07 10.45
N ASN A 114 -3.54 -3.86 10.50
CA ASN A 114 -2.10 -3.65 10.55
C ASN A 114 -1.77 -2.63 11.65
N PRO A 115 -1.99 -2.98 12.94
CA PRO A 115 -1.87 -2.04 14.06
C PRO A 115 -0.48 -1.39 14.13
N ARG A 116 0.59 -2.10 13.78
CA ARG A 116 1.95 -1.53 13.69
C ARG A 116 2.05 -0.34 12.71
N LEU A 117 1.37 -0.42 11.57
CA LEU A 117 1.34 0.69 10.60
C LEU A 117 0.49 1.85 11.12
N ALA A 118 -0.62 1.56 11.80
CA ALA A 118 -1.46 2.57 12.43
C ALA A 118 -0.69 3.33 13.52
N ASP A 119 -0.01 2.61 14.41
CA ASP A 119 0.84 3.17 15.46
C ASP A 119 1.99 3.99 14.89
N TRP A 120 2.62 3.51 13.82
CA TRP A 120 3.67 4.27 13.15
C TRP A 120 3.13 5.60 12.63
N LEU A 121 1.99 5.62 11.93
CA LEU A 121 1.38 6.85 11.42
C LEU A 121 1.03 7.82 12.56
N LEU A 122 0.45 7.31 13.65
CA LEU A 122 0.11 8.09 14.84
C LEU A 122 1.36 8.70 15.49
N LEU A 123 2.40 7.89 15.70
CA LEU A 123 3.66 8.33 16.29
C LEU A 123 4.35 9.38 15.43
N GLN A 124 4.43 9.18 14.11
CA GLN A 124 4.97 10.17 13.18
C GLN A 124 4.18 11.49 13.23
N ALA A 125 2.85 11.42 13.40
CA ALA A 125 2.02 12.62 13.47
C ALA A 125 2.24 13.37 14.80
N LEU A 126 2.29 12.66 15.92
CA LEU A 126 2.48 13.24 17.25
C LEU A 126 3.87 13.84 17.43
N ARG A 127 4.93 13.19 16.91
CA ARG A 127 6.32 13.70 16.93
C ARG A 127 6.49 15.06 16.27
N ARG A 128 5.56 15.48 15.41
CA ARG A 128 5.61 16.81 14.78
C ARG A 128 5.24 17.94 15.73
N ARG A 129 4.54 17.64 16.81
CA ARG A 129 4.01 18.63 17.76
C ARG A 129 4.49 18.41 19.19
N TYR A 130 4.78 17.15 19.55
CA TYR A 130 5.15 16.75 20.89
C TYR A 130 6.49 16.01 20.83
N ASP A 131 7.27 16.14 21.90
CA ASP A 131 8.48 15.37 22.11
C ASP A 131 8.11 13.97 22.62
N LEU A 132 7.74 13.09 21.68
CA LEU A 132 7.20 11.77 21.97
C LEU A 132 8.01 10.68 21.28
N GLU A 133 8.66 9.82 22.08
CA GLU A 133 9.48 8.74 21.56
C GLU A 133 8.68 7.48 21.22
N SER A 134 7.60 7.20 21.95
CA SER A 134 6.81 5.97 21.78
C SER A 134 5.34 6.15 22.16
N LEU A 135 4.47 5.29 21.63
CA LEU A 135 3.08 5.18 22.06
C LEU A 135 2.96 4.19 23.23
N PRO A 136 2.02 4.42 24.18
CA PRO A 136 1.69 3.41 25.18
C PRO A 136 1.09 2.19 24.49
N ARG A 137 1.45 0.99 24.97
CA ARG A 137 0.91 -0.25 24.42
C ARG A 137 -0.57 -0.41 24.77
N LEU A 138 -1.36 -0.77 23.78
CA LEU A 138 -2.75 -1.15 23.92
C LEU A 138 -2.92 -2.67 23.74
N ASP A 139 -4.11 -3.16 24.04
CA ASP A 139 -4.47 -4.56 23.86
C ASP A 139 -4.90 -4.82 22.40
N ASP A 140 -3.97 -5.25 21.56
CA ASP A 140 -4.20 -5.52 20.13
C ASP A 140 -4.71 -6.95 19.85
N ARG A 141 -5.36 -7.61 20.82
CA ARG A 141 -5.79 -9.02 20.66
C ARG A 141 -6.73 -9.22 19.48
N LEU A 142 -7.67 -8.29 19.25
CA LEU A 142 -8.66 -8.40 18.18
C LEU A 142 -8.02 -8.10 16.81
N GLU A 143 -7.20 -7.07 16.73
CA GLU A 143 -6.44 -6.63 15.57
C GLU A 143 -5.47 -7.74 15.13
N THR A 144 -4.76 -8.34 16.09
CA THR A 144 -3.86 -9.47 15.84
C THR A 144 -4.62 -10.69 15.33
N SER A 145 -5.81 -10.98 15.88
CA SER A 145 -6.67 -12.07 15.40
C SER A 145 -7.15 -11.81 13.96
N ALA A 146 -7.64 -10.60 13.68
CA ALA A 146 -8.09 -10.19 12.35
C ALA A 146 -6.94 -10.19 11.33
N HIS A 147 -5.74 -9.75 11.74
CA HIS A 147 -4.53 -9.79 10.92
C HIS A 147 -4.19 -11.23 10.52
N ARG A 148 -4.15 -12.17 11.48
CA ARG A 148 -3.86 -13.58 11.24
C ARG A 148 -4.87 -14.22 10.30
N ALA A 149 -6.17 -14.01 10.57
CA ALA A 149 -7.24 -14.53 9.70
C ALA A 149 -7.14 -14.02 8.26
N ALA A 150 -6.79 -12.74 8.08
CA ALA A 150 -6.56 -12.17 6.76
C ALA A 150 -5.31 -12.75 6.10
N LEU A 151 -4.21 -12.91 6.84
CA LEU A 151 -2.98 -13.51 6.32
C LEU A 151 -3.19 -14.97 5.89
N ASP A 152 -3.88 -15.77 6.70
CA ASP A 152 -4.20 -17.16 6.39
C ASP A 152 -5.05 -17.26 5.12
N LEU A 153 -6.05 -16.39 4.98
CA LEU A 153 -6.86 -16.28 3.76
C LEU A 153 -5.99 -15.95 2.55
N VAL A 154 -5.15 -14.91 2.64
CA VAL A 154 -4.22 -14.53 1.57
C VAL A 154 -3.35 -15.71 1.21
N LEU A 155 -2.73 -16.41 2.17
CA LEU A 155 -1.80 -17.51 1.91
C LEU A 155 -2.47 -18.78 1.36
N ALA A 156 -3.72 -19.05 1.76
CA ALA A 156 -4.48 -20.21 1.28
C ALA A 156 -4.96 -20.09 -0.18
N GLU A 157 -5.12 -18.87 -0.71
CA GLU A 157 -5.58 -18.67 -2.09
C GLU A 157 -4.62 -19.28 -3.13
N LYS A 158 -4.99 -20.37 -3.81
CA LYS A 158 -4.21 -20.76 -5.00
C LYS A 158 -4.28 -19.60 -6.00
N LYS A 159 -3.22 -19.38 -6.79
CA LYS A 159 -3.08 -18.27 -7.78
C LYS A 159 -4.24 -18.32 -8.80
N ALA A 160 -5.42 -17.85 -8.43
CA ALA A 160 -6.68 -18.26 -9.03
C ALA A 160 -7.33 -17.11 -9.80
N TRP A 161 -6.68 -16.59 -10.86
CA TRP A 161 -7.33 -15.63 -11.76
C TRP A 161 -6.89 -15.78 -13.24
N ARG A 162 -6.65 -17.00 -13.73
CA ARG A 162 -6.46 -17.28 -15.17
C ARG A 162 -7.78 -17.32 -15.99
N ARG A 163 -8.93 -16.82 -15.48
CA ARG A 163 -10.24 -17.15 -16.07
C ARG A 163 -11.30 -16.04 -16.14
N PHE A 164 -10.90 -14.78 -16.29
CA PHE A 164 -11.83 -13.68 -16.65
C PHE A 164 -11.47 -12.94 -17.95
N LEU A 165 -10.57 -13.50 -18.77
CA LEU A 165 -10.41 -13.12 -20.17
C LEU A 165 -11.03 -14.19 -21.05
N LYS A 166 -12.34 -14.08 -21.29
CA LYS A 166 -13.07 -14.48 -22.51
C LYS A 166 -14.56 -14.15 -22.34
N SER A 167 -14.89 -12.88 -22.59
CA SER A 167 -16.18 -12.45 -23.16
C SER A 167 -15.97 -11.10 -23.80
#